data_AF-A0A9X8IYR4-F1
#
_entry.id   AF-A0A9X8IYR4-F1
#
_cell.length_a   1.000
_cell.length_b   1.000
_cell.length_c   1.000
_cell.angle_alpha   90.00
_cell.angle_beta   90.00
_cell.angle_gamma   90.00
#
_symmetry.space_group_name_H-M   'P 1'
#
loop_
_entity.id
_entity.type
_entity.pdbx_description
1 polymer ?
#
loop_
_entity_poly.entity_id
_entity_poly.type
_entity_poly.pdbx_seq_one_letter_code
_entity_poly.pdbx_strand_id
1 'polypeptide(L)'
;MCEISLEEFKSLTAKEKVEIRKDWRKCPLEKWNATTARSYMKELSLIKFKVPYTCNSMQVENGMISQFKKTYGVEVLKLFIHRCFTQYKATKEYPTLSFGFMVTYLKERTLPPILKEIAVKKEREEALARQALEKDSDKFETKVGLF
;
A
#
# COMPACT_ATOMS: atom_id res chain seq x y z
N MET A 1 -17.42 3.14 3.07
CA MET A 1 -17.00 1.85 3.66
C MET A 1 -15.80 2.16 4.55
N CYS A 2 -15.98 2.13 5.87
CA CYS A 2 -15.02 2.67 6.84
C CYS A 2 -13.76 1.81 6.94
N GLU A 3 -12.61 2.44 6.73
CA GLU A 3 -11.32 1.91 7.19
C GLU A 3 -11.35 1.93 8.72
N ILE A 4 -10.97 0.81 9.34
CA ILE A 4 -10.84 0.75 10.80
C ILE A 4 -9.59 1.56 11.17
N SER A 5 -9.71 2.43 12.16
CA SER A 5 -8.58 3.22 12.63
C SER A 5 -7.47 2.29 13.19
N LEU A 6 -6.25 2.81 13.21
CA LEU A 6 -5.10 2.06 13.72
C LEU A 6 -5.28 1.68 15.20
N GLU A 7 -5.92 2.55 15.98
CA GLU A 7 -6.21 2.37 17.40
C GLU A 7 -7.23 1.27 17.64
N GLU A 8 -8.33 1.28 16.89
CA GLU A 8 -9.32 0.20 16.91
C GLU A 8 -8.65 -1.13 16.57
N PHE A 9 -7.87 -1.20 15.47
CA PHE A 9 -7.19 -2.43 15.07
C PHE A 9 -6.26 -2.99 16.17
N LYS A 10 -5.62 -2.14 16.98
CA LYS A 10 -4.75 -2.58 18.08
C LYS A 10 -5.57 -3.23 19.20
N SER A 11 -6.72 -2.65 19.54
CA SER A 11 -7.60 -3.12 20.62
C SER A 11 -8.27 -4.48 20.35
N LEU A 12 -8.34 -4.89 19.08
CA LEU A 12 -9.01 -6.13 18.68
C LEU A 12 -8.31 -7.41 19.16
N THR A 13 -9.11 -8.47 19.28
CA THR A 13 -8.62 -9.82 19.58
C THR A 13 -7.82 -10.42 18.42
N ALA A 14 -7.05 -11.48 18.70
CA ALA A 14 -6.25 -12.15 17.66
C ALA A 14 -7.11 -12.72 16.52
N LYS A 15 -8.31 -13.23 16.83
CA LYS A 15 -9.24 -13.80 15.84
C LYS A 15 -9.79 -12.72 14.91
N GLU A 16 -10.25 -11.60 15.46
CA GLU A 16 -10.79 -10.50 14.68
C GLU A 16 -9.72 -9.84 13.79
N LYS A 17 -8.48 -9.72 14.30
CA LYS A 17 -7.33 -9.26 13.51
C LYS A 17 -7.09 -10.13 12.29
N VAL A 18 -7.30 -11.44 12.38
CA VAL A 18 -7.16 -12.35 11.23
C VAL A 18 -8.26 -12.10 10.21
N GLU A 19 -9.52 -11.96 10.64
CA GLU A 19 -10.64 -11.68 9.73
C GLU A 19 -10.49 -10.34 9.00
N ILE A 20 -10.10 -9.28 9.71
CA ILE A 20 -9.84 -7.98 9.08
C ILE A 20 -8.71 -8.06 8.07
N ARG A 21 -7.67 -8.85 8.34
CA ARG A 21 -6.57 -9.00 7.38
C ARG A 21 -6.97 -9.74 6.11
N LYS A 22 -8.06 -10.54 6.14
CA LYS A 22 -8.65 -11.11 4.92
C LYS A 22 -9.35 -10.02 4.11
N ASP A 23 -10.01 -9.07 4.76
CA ASP A 23 -10.66 -7.93 4.13
C ASP A 23 -9.71 -6.73 3.97
N TRP A 24 -9.00 -6.64 2.84
CA TRP A 24 -8.02 -5.58 2.62
C TRP A 24 -8.59 -4.16 2.70
N ARG A 25 -9.90 -3.98 2.42
CA ARG A 25 -10.60 -2.69 2.51
C ARG A 25 -10.81 -2.19 3.94
N LYS A 26 -10.86 -3.10 4.92
CA LYS A 26 -11.04 -2.77 6.35
C LYS A 26 -9.71 -2.64 7.08
N CYS A 27 -8.66 -3.26 6.53
CA CYS A 27 -7.34 -3.30 7.15
C CYS A 27 -6.60 -1.97 6.97
N PRO A 28 -6.19 -1.29 8.05
CA PRO A 28 -5.41 -0.07 7.95
C PRO A 28 -4.10 -0.35 7.23
N LEU A 29 -3.66 0.59 6.38
CA LEU A 29 -2.52 0.39 5.49
C LEU A 29 -1.28 -0.06 6.27
N GLU A 30 -0.98 0.56 7.41
CA GLU A 30 0.19 0.21 8.23
C GLU A 30 0.26 -1.24 8.71
N LYS A 31 -0.90 -1.92 8.81
CA LYS A 31 -0.99 -3.31 9.31
C LYS A 31 -1.14 -4.35 8.21
N TRP A 32 -0.98 -3.95 6.95
CA TRP A 32 -0.96 -4.91 5.84
C TRP A 32 0.16 -5.94 6.00
N ASN A 33 -0.23 -7.18 5.74
CA ASN A 33 0.66 -8.32 5.65
C ASN A 33 0.46 -9.06 4.32
N ALA A 34 1.14 -10.19 4.14
CA ALA A 34 1.02 -10.98 2.93
C ALA A 34 -0.41 -11.52 2.68
N THR A 35 -1.21 -11.75 3.72
CA THR A 35 -2.61 -12.15 3.57
C THR A 35 -3.46 -11.01 3.02
N THR A 36 -3.28 -9.80 3.54
CA THR A 36 -3.98 -8.60 3.08
C THR A 36 -3.59 -8.21 1.66
N ALA A 37 -2.29 -8.29 1.33
CA ALA A 37 -1.82 -8.05 -0.03
C ALA A 37 -2.42 -9.06 -1.03
N ARG A 38 -2.54 -10.34 -0.64
CA ARG A 38 -3.16 -11.36 -1.49
C ARG A 38 -4.66 -11.17 -1.66
N SER A 39 -5.39 -10.78 -0.63
CA SER A 39 -6.82 -10.48 -0.81
C SER A 39 -7.03 -9.28 -1.72
N TYR A 40 -6.15 -8.28 -1.66
CA TYR A 40 -6.13 -7.18 -2.63
C TYR A 40 -5.88 -7.68 -4.06
N MET A 41 -4.87 -8.54 -4.28
CA MET A 41 -4.59 -9.11 -5.61
C MET A 41 -5.71 -10.02 -6.13
N LYS A 42 -6.37 -10.78 -5.25
CA LYS A 42 -7.56 -11.57 -5.59
C LYS A 42 -8.66 -10.70 -6.18
N GLU A 43 -8.95 -9.59 -5.52
CA GLU A 43 -9.97 -8.66 -6.00
C GLU A 43 -9.57 -8.01 -7.33
N LEU A 44 -8.32 -7.55 -7.46
CA LEU A 44 -7.83 -6.96 -8.71
C LEU A 44 -7.85 -7.95 -9.88
N SER A 45 -7.51 -9.22 -9.64
CA SER A 45 -7.58 -10.28 -10.65
C SER A 45 -9.01 -10.53 -11.12
N LEU A 46 -9.96 -10.56 -10.18
CA LEU A 46 -11.37 -10.71 -10.50
C LEU A 46 -11.92 -9.51 -11.29
N ILE A 47 -11.54 -8.28 -10.92
CA ILE A 47 -11.97 -7.08 -11.62
C ILE A 47 -11.39 -7.04 -13.03
N LYS A 48 -10.07 -7.28 -13.17
CA LYS A 48 -9.37 -7.08 -14.44
C LYS A 48 -9.46 -8.27 -15.39
N PHE A 49 -9.15 -9.47 -14.89
CA PHE A 49 -9.05 -10.67 -15.72
C PHE A 49 -10.32 -11.52 -15.65
N LYS A 50 -11.22 -11.27 -14.67
CA LYS A 50 -12.38 -12.14 -14.38
C LYS A 50 -12.00 -13.58 -14.07
N VAL A 51 -10.75 -13.81 -13.65
CA VAL A 51 -10.18 -15.12 -13.32
C VAL A 51 -9.74 -15.08 -11.86
N PRO A 52 -9.95 -16.17 -11.08
CA PRO A 52 -9.44 -16.26 -9.72
C PRO A 52 -7.92 -16.14 -9.71
N TYR A 53 -7.40 -15.35 -8.78
CA TYR A 53 -5.95 -15.20 -8.61
C TYR A 53 -5.31 -16.54 -8.23
N THR A 54 -4.30 -16.94 -9.00
CA THR A 54 -3.51 -18.15 -8.77
C THR A 54 -2.05 -17.80 -8.49
N CYS A 55 -1.45 -18.53 -7.54
CA CYS A 55 -0.02 -18.46 -7.24
C CYS A 55 0.55 -19.87 -7.22
N ASN A 56 1.76 -20.07 -7.77
CA ASN A 56 2.40 -21.39 -7.81
C ASN A 56 2.78 -21.88 -6.41
N SER A 57 3.33 -21.00 -5.56
CA SER A 57 3.66 -21.33 -4.17
C SER A 57 3.30 -20.18 -3.24
N MET A 58 2.34 -20.43 -2.35
CA MET A 58 1.88 -19.45 -1.35
C MET A 58 3.00 -19.07 -0.37
N GLN A 59 3.88 -20.01 -0.02
CA GLN A 59 4.96 -19.76 0.95
C GLN A 59 6.01 -18.81 0.36
N VAL A 60 6.45 -19.08 -0.86
CA VAL A 60 7.43 -18.24 -1.58
C VAL A 60 6.86 -16.84 -1.79
N GLU A 61 5.61 -16.75 -2.24
CA GLU A 61 4.94 -15.48 -2.46
C GLU A 61 4.82 -14.65 -1.17
N ASN A 62 4.47 -15.29 -0.04
CA ASN A 62 4.42 -14.60 1.26
C ASN A 62 5.80 -14.09 1.68
N GLY A 63 6.86 -14.86 1.42
CA GLY A 63 8.25 -14.45 1.65
C GLY A 63 8.62 -13.21 0.83
N MET A 64 8.32 -13.23 -0.46
CA MET A 64 8.57 -12.11 -1.37
C MET A 64 7.81 -10.85 -0.94
N ILE A 65 6.52 -10.97 -0.58
CA ILE A 65 5.72 -9.82 -0.11
C ILE A 65 6.30 -9.27 1.19
N SER A 66 6.68 -10.14 2.12
CA SER A 66 7.29 -9.75 3.39
C SER A 66 8.61 -8.99 3.17
N GLN A 67 9.48 -9.50 2.29
CA GLN A 67 10.73 -8.85 1.95
C GLN A 67 10.50 -7.50 1.25
N PHE A 68 9.62 -7.44 0.25
CA PHE A 68 9.30 -6.21 -0.47
C PHE A 68 8.78 -5.13 0.48
N LYS A 69 7.88 -5.51 1.40
CA LYS A 69 7.36 -4.61 2.44
C LYS A 69 8.47 -4.09 3.36
N LYS A 70 9.44 -4.93 3.73
CA LYS A 70 10.58 -4.51 4.55
C LYS A 70 11.50 -3.54 3.81
N THR A 71 11.72 -3.75 2.53
CA THR A 71 12.65 -2.93 1.74
C THR A 71 12.04 -1.57 1.34
N TYR A 72 10.78 -1.54 0.93
CA TYR A 72 10.16 -0.33 0.35
C TYR A 72 9.00 0.24 1.18
N GLY A 73 8.49 -0.49 2.16
CA GLY A 73 7.32 -0.11 2.93
C GLY A 73 6.00 -0.58 2.30
N VAL A 74 4.90 -0.36 3.04
CA VAL A 74 3.57 -0.85 2.65
C VAL A 74 2.94 0.01 1.55
N GLU A 75 3.11 1.32 1.61
CA GLU A 75 2.54 2.24 0.62
C GLU A 75 3.05 1.91 -0.79
N VAL A 76 4.37 1.71 -0.91
CA VAL A 76 5.00 1.28 -2.17
C VAL A 76 4.43 -0.06 -2.62
N LEU A 77 4.25 -1.03 -1.71
CA LEU A 77 3.68 -2.34 -2.04
C LEU A 77 2.27 -2.21 -2.65
N LYS A 78 1.37 -1.44 -2.04
CA LYS A 78 -0.01 -1.25 -2.53
C LYS A 78 -0.01 -0.59 -3.91
N LEU A 79 0.76 0.48 -4.08
CA LEU A 79 0.87 1.20 -5.36
C LEU A 79 1.53 0.35 -6.45
N PHE A 80 2.55 -0.43 -6.09
CA PHE A 80 3.24 -1.34 -7.01
C PHE A 80 2.28 -2.39 -7.56
N ILE A 81 1.55 -3.08 -6.67
CA ILE A 81 0.54 -4.05 -7.08
C ILE A 81 -0.49 -3.38 -8.00
N HIS A 82 -1.05 -2.24 -7.59
CA HIS A 82 -2.05 -1.54 -8.39
C HIS A 82 -1.56 -1.16 -9.80
N ARG A 83 -0.35 -0.62 -9.91
CA ARG A 83 0.25 -0.24 -11.20
C ARG A 83 0.57 -1.45 -12.07
N CYS A 84 1.12 -2.51 -11.49
CA CYS A 84 1.39 -3.75 -12.21
C CYS A 84 0.08 -4.31 -12.80
N PHE A 85 -0.97 -4.43 -11.98
CA PHE A 85 -2.28 -4.85 -12.47
C PHE A 85 -2.83 -3.88 -13.51
N THR A 86 -2.65 -2.57 -13.40
CA THR A 86 -3.19 -1.60 -14.38
C THR A 86 -2.47 -1.66 -15.72
N GLN A 87 -1.14 -1.69 -15.71
CA GLN A 87 -0.30 -1.67 -16.91
C GLN A 87 -0.26 -3.01 -17.65
N TYR A 88 -0.44 -4.12 -16.93
CA TYR A 88 -0.31 -5.45 -17.52
C TYR A 88 -1.43 -5.76 -18.52
N LYS A 89 -1.08 -6.17 -19.73
CA LYS A 89 -2.02 -6.70 -20.74
C LYS A 89 -1.89 -8.21 -20.76
N ALA A 90 -2.97 -8.91 -20.43
CA ALA A 90 -2.98 -10.37 -20.47
C ALA A 90 -2.74 -10.86 -21.90
N THR A 91 -1.80 -11.78 -22.07
CA THR A 91 -1.54 -12.49 -23.32
C THR A 91 -2.04 -13.93 -23.20
N LYS A 92 -2.13 -14.65 -24.32
CA LYS A 92 -2.58 -16.05 -24.33
C LYS A 92 -1.70 -16.97 -23.49
N GLU A 93 -0.40 -16.68 -23.43
CA GLU A 93 0.59 -17.44 -22.64
C GLU A 93 0.56 -17.07 -21.16
N TYR A 94 0.22 -15.82 -20.84
CA TYR A 94 0.21 -15.32 -19.47
C TYR A 94 -1.13 -14.63 -19.16
N PRO A 95 -2.20 -15.42 -18.94
CA PRO A 95 -3.53 -14.89 -18.70
C PRO A 95 -3.69 -14.28 -17.30
N THR A 96 -2.85 -14.70 -16.35
CA THR A 96 -2.88 -14.25 -14.95
C THR A 96 -1.55 -13.64 -14.52
N LEU A 97 -1.62 -12.83 -13.46
CA LEU A 97 -0.48 -12.13 -12.88
C LEU A 97 -0.29 -12.60 -11.44
N SER A 98 0.85 -13.19 -11.13
CA SER A 98 1.26 -13.53 -9.75
C SER A 98 2.25 -12.51 -9.21
N PHE A 99 2.41 -12.43 -7.88
CA PHE A 99 3.36 -11.48 -7.28
C PHE A 99 4.81 -11.81 -7.63
N GLY A 100 5.15 -13.09 -7.71
CA GLY A 100 6.47 -13.50 -8.21
C GLY A 100 6.74 -12.95 -9.61
N PHE A 101 5.78 -13.08 -10.53
CA PHE A 101 5.91 -12.52 -11.88
C PHE A 101 6.08 -10.99 -11.87
N MET A 102 5.30 -10.29 -11.04
CA MET A 102 5.43 -8.83 -10.87
C MET A 102 6.83 -8.44 -10.40
N VAL A 103 7.36 -9.12 -9.38
CA VAL A 103 8.68 -8.80 -8.81
C VAL A 103 9.81 -9.13 -9.79
N THR A 104 9.71 -10.25 -10.51
CA THR A 104 10.76 -10.68 -11.44
C THR A 104 10.80 -9.84 -12.71
N TYR A 105 9.65 -9.55 -13.32
CA TYR A 105 9.62 -8.95 -14.67
C TYR A 105 9.14 -7.50 -14.71
N LEU A 106 8.30 -7.09 -13.76
CA LEU A 106 7.69 -5.75 -13.77
C LEU A 106 8.34 -4.77 -12.78
N LYS A 107 9.13 -5.27 -11.82
CA LYS A 107 9.76 -4.45 -10.77
C LYS A 107 10.63 -3.35 -11.36
N GLU A 108 11.56 -3.68 -12.24
CA GLU A 108 12.54 -2.71 -12.77
C GLU A 108 11.87 -1.55 -13.51
N ARG A 109 10.78 -1.83 -14.23
CA ARG A 109 10.02 -0.81 -14.95
C ARG A 109 9.08 0.00 -14.05
N THR A 110 8.40 -0.67 -13.12
CA THR A 110 7.26 -0.08 -12.39
C THR A 110 7.69 0.58 -11.09
N LEU A 111 8.76 0.12 -10.46
CA LEU A 111 9.19 0.58 -9.14
C LEU A 111 9.83 1.97 -9.12
N PRO A 112 10.76 2.34 -10.03
CA PRO A 112 11.38 3.66 -10.02
C PRO A 112 10.40 4.84 -10.07
N PRO A 113 9.36 4.87 -10.94
CA PRO A 113 8.42 5.99 -10.94
C PRO A 113 7.59 6.07 -9.65
N ILE A 114 7.27 4.94 -9.02
CA ILE A 114 6.54 4.94 -7.74
C ILE A 114 7.38 5.58 -6.63
N LEU A 115 8.66 5.21 -6.54
CA LEU A 115 9.56 5.76 -5.52
C LEU A 115 9.73 7.27 -5.69
N LYS A 116 9.87 7.75 -6.92
CA LYS A 116 9.94 9.19 -7.23
C LYS A 116 8.67 9.92 -6.77
N GLU A 117 7.49 9.38 -7.07
CA GLU A 117 6.23 10.00 -6.67
C GLU A 117 6.04 10.05 -5.16
N ILE A 118 6.42 8.99 -4.44
CA ILE A 118 6.35 8.97 -2.98
C ILE A 118 7.34 9.96 -2.37
N ALA A 119 8.55 10.05 -2.92
CA ALA A 119 9.54 11.04 -2.47
C ALA A 119 9.00 12.48 -2.64
N VAL A 120 8.44 12.80 -3.81
CA VAL A 120 7.85 14.12 -4.08
C VAL A 120 6.64 14.40 -3.17
N LYS A 121 5.80 13.39 -2.90
CA LYS A 121 4.67 13.55 -1.96
C LYS A 121 5.15 13.86 -0.55
N LYS A 122 6.14 13.11 -0.04
CA LYS A 122 6.71 13.35 1.28
C LYS A 122 7.32 14.74 1.40
N GLU A 123 8.08 15.17 0.40
CA GLU A 123 8.67 16.51 0.38
C GLU A 123 7.59 17.62 0.42
N ARG A 124 6.49 17.44 -0.34
CA ARG A 124 5.36 18.37 -0.31
C ARG A 124 4.65 18.40 1.04
N GLU A 125 4.43 17.24 1.65
CA GLU A 125 3.82 17.14 2.98
C GLU A 125 4.70 17.80 4.06
N GLU A 126 6.01 17.58 4.00
CA GLU A 126 6.98 18.24 4.89
C GLU A 126 7.02 19.75 4.67
N ALA A 127 6.98 20.23 3.43
CA ALA A 127 6.94 21.66 3.12
C ALA A 127 5.65 22.30 3.64
N LEU A 128 4.50 21.63 3.48
CA LEU A 128 3.23 22.09 4.04
C LEU A 128 3.24 22.10 5.57
N ALA A 129 3.83 21.08 6.20
CA ALA A 129 3.96 21.02 7.66
C ALA A 129 4.85 22.15 8.20
N ARG A 130 5.98 22.46 7.53
CA ARG A 130 6.83 23.61 7.88
C ARG A 130 6.09 24.94 7.77
N GLN A 131 5.34 25.14 6.68
CA GLN A 131 4.53 26.35 6.50
C GLN A 131 3.39 26.47 7.52
N ALA A 132 2.84 25.35 8.00
CA ALA A 132 1.83 25.36 9.05
C ALA A 132 2.42 25.79 10.40
N LEU A 133 3.62 25.30 10.74
CA LEU A 133 4.33 25.67 11.97
C LEU A 133 4.71 27.17 11.98
N GLU A 134 5.20 27.71 10.86
CA GLU A 134 5.53 29.14 10.73
C GLU A 134 4.30 30.04 10.90
N LYS A 135 3.14 29.63 10.37
CA LYS A 135 1.88 30.37 10.53
C LYS A 135 1.33 30.32 11.95
N ASP A 136 1.55 29.22 12.68
CA ASP A 136 1.16 29.10 14.07
C ASP A 136 2.05 29.92 15.00
N SER A 137 3.36 30.07 14.70
CA SER A 137 4.25 30.98 15.44
C SER A 137 3.93 32.45 15.21
N ASP A 138 3.66 32.87 13.96
CA ASP A 138 3.27 34.25 13.64
C ASP A 138 1.97 34.68 14.35
N LYS A 139 1.02 33.75 14.49
CA LYS A 139 -0.24 33.95 15.23
C LYS A 139 -0.05 34.09 16.73
N PHE A 140 0.98 33.47 17.29
CA PHE A 140 1.33 33.59 18.69
C PHE A 140 1.95 34.96 18.98
N GLU A 141 2.88 35.42 18.14
CA GLU A 141 3.55 36.73 18.30
C GLU A 141 2.58 37.92 18.14
N THR A 142 1.67 37.88 17.17
CA THR A 142 0.64 38.94 17.01
C THR A 142 -0.33 39.03 18.18
N LYS A 143 -0.51 37.96 18.96
CA LYS A 143 -1.39 37.93 20.13
C LYS A 143 -0.72 38.44 21.41
N VAL A 144 0.62 38.33 21.50
CA VAL A 144 1.40 38.82 22.65
C VAL A 144 1.77 40.30 22.48
N GLY A 145 1.90 40.81 21.25
CA GLY A 145 2.21 42.22 20.96
C GLY A 145 1.03 43.20 21.01
N LEU A 146 -0.14 42.80 21.52
CA LEU A 146 -1.36 43.62 21.57
C LEU A 146 -1.83 43.97 23.00
N PHE A 147 -0.91 43.97 23.98
CA PHE A 147 -1.13 44.45 25.36
C PHE A 147 -0.25 45.65 25.67
#